data_AF-C4WMS7-F1
#
_entry.id   AF-C4WMS7-F1
#
_cell.length_a   1.000
_cell.length_b   1.000
_cell.length_c   1.000
_cell.angle_alpha   90.00
_cell.angle_beta   90.00
_cell.angle_gamma   90.00
#
_symmetry.space_group_name_H-M   'P 1'
#
loop_
_entity.id
_entity.type
_entity.pdbx_description
1 polymer ?
#
loop_
_entity_poly.entity_id
_entity_poly.type
_entity_poly.pdbx_seq_one_letter_code
_entity_poly.pdbx_strand_id
1 'polypeptide(L)'
;MEKAPGEGAFFMILSEFQQEAISMSIKPDIRELRSTCERMEARYLMNPAIDASYRRLADRFAADLSDERDILLSRCAALMAIKFLKEDGAF
;
A
#
# COMPACT_ATOMS: atom_id res chain seq x y z
N MET A 1 10.99 -19.88 17.57
CA MET A 1 10.54 -19.35 16.27
C MET A 1 9.84 -18.04 16.57
N GLU A 2 10.63 -16.96 16.75
CA GLU A 2 10.10 -15.63 17.03
C GLU A 2 9.46 -15.09 15.76
N LYS A 3 8.14 -14.89 15.80
CA LYS A 3 7.40 -14.28 14.70
C LYS A 3 7.78 -12.80 14.67
N ALA A 4 8.28 -12.30 13.54
CA ALA A 4 8.74 -10.92 13.43
C ALA A 4 7.58 -9.95 13.78
N PRO A 5 7.79 -8.97 14.69
CA PRO A 5 6.73 -8.15 15.27
C PRO A 5 5.99 -7.25 14.26
N GLY A 6 6.42 -7.19 13.01
CA GLY A 6 5.78 -6.39 11.94
C GLY A 6 4.81 -7.16 11.04
N GLU A 7 4.86 -8.50 11.01
CA GLU A 7 4.04 -9.27 10.05
C GLU A 7 2.56 -9.23 10.40
N GLY A 8 2.21 -9.27 11.69
CA GLY A 8 0.82 -9.26 12.14
C GLY A 8 0.09 -7.95 11.81
N ALA A 9 0.76 -6.81 11.99
CA ALA A 9 0.19 -5.50 11.69
C ALA A 9 0.01 -5.30 10.18
N PHE A 10 0.98 -5.76 9.37
CA PHE A 10 0.89 -5.69 7.92
C PHE A 10 -0.26 -6.53 7.36
N PHE A 11 -0.44 -7.77 7.87
CA PHE A 11 -1.56 -8.62 7.51
C PHE A 11 -2.92 -8.05 7.95
N MET A 12 -2.99 -7.40 9.12
CA MET A 12 -4.23 -6.73 9.56
C MET A 12 -4.60 -5.56 8.66
N ILE A 13 -3.66 -4.65 8.35
CA ILE A 13 -3.90 -3.50 7.46
C ILE A 13 -4.31 -3.95 6.06
N LEU A 14 -3.65 -4.99 5.52
CA LEU A 14 -4.04 -5.58 4.24
C LEU A 14 -5.45 -6.18 4.28
N SER A 15 -5.81 -6.86 5.38
CA SER A 15 -7.12 -7.49 5.52
C SER A 15 -8.25 -6.47 5.68
N GLU A 16 -8.03 -5.38 6.41
CA GLU A 16 -8.99 -4.29 6.59
C GLU A 16 -9.21 -3.55 5.27
N PHE A 17 -8.13 -3.25 4.54
CA PHE A 17 -8.23 -2.65 3.21
C PHE A 17 -8.98 -3.54 2.21
N GLN A 18 -8.76 -4.86 2.27
CA GLN A 18 -9.51 -5.83 1.47
C GLN A 18 -10.98 -5.91 1.89
N GLN A 19 -11.31 -5.86 3.18
CA GLN A 19 -12.69 -5.91 3.67
C GLN A 19 -13.47 -4.64 3.29
N GLU A 20 -12.88 -3.45 3.39
CA GLU A 20 -13.52 -2.21 2.93
C GLU A 20 -13.78 -2.24 1.41
N ALA A 21 -12.85 -2.78 0.62
CA ALA A 21 -13.01 -2.93 -0.82
C ALA A 21 -14.08 -3.97 -1.22
N ILE A 22 -14.38 -4.94 -0.34
CA ILE A 22 -15.42 -5.97 -0.56
C ILE A 22 -16.79 -5.48 -0.08
N SER A 23 -16.85 -4.65 0.98
CA SER A 23 -18.09 -4.14 1.55
C SER A 23 -18.77 -3.07 0.69
N MET A 24 -18.05 -2.43 -0.23
CA MET A 24 -18.64 -1.55 -1.24
C MET A 24 -18.82 -2.33 -2.54
N SER A 25 -20.05 -2.45 -3.03
CA SER A 25 -20.40 -3.08 -4.32
C SER A 25 -19.84 -2.34 -5.56
N ILE A 26 -18.78 -1.56 -5.40
CA ILE A 26 -18.07 -0.80 -6.43
C ILE A 26 -16.60 -1.21 -6.30
N LYS A 27 -16.21 -2.22 -7.09
CA LYS A 27 -14.80 -2.55 -7.29
C LYS A 27 -14.14 -1.32 -7.94
N PRO A 28 -13.23 -0.60 -7.25
CA PRO A 28 -12.64 0.60 -7.81
C PRO A 28 -11.91 0.24 -9.10
N ASP A 29 -12.10 1.05 -10.12
CA ASP A 29 -11.50 0.82 -11.42
C ASP A 29 -10.00 1.19 -11.41
N ILE A 30 -9.28 0.79 -12.46
CA ILE A 30 -7.84 1.04 -12.57
C ILE A 30 -7.51 2.54 -12.53
N ARG A 31 -8.38 3.40 -13.06
CA ARG A 31 -8.16 4.86 -13.08
C ARG A 31 -8.30 5.45 -11.69
N GLU A 32 -9.29 5.01 -10.93
CA GLU A 32 -9.50 5.42 -9.54
C GLU A 32 -8.34 4.98 -8.64
N LEU A 33 -7.88 3.73 -8.81
CA LEU A 33 -6.73 3.21 -8.07
C LEU A 33 -5.44 3.97 -8.41
N ARG A 34 -5.19 4.25 -9.69
CA ARG A 34 -4.01 5.03 -10.11
C ARG A 34 -4.04 6.44 -9.54
N SER A 35 -5.18 7.13 -9.66
CA SER A 35 -5.34 8.48 -9.12
C SER A 35 -5.16 8.50 -7.59
N THR A 36 -5.61 7.46 -6.90
CA THR A 36 -5.40 7.31 -5.46
C THR A 36 -3.92 7.11 -5.12
N CYS A 37 -3.22 6.23 -5.84
CA CYS A 37 -1.77 6.07 -5.70
C CYS A 37 -1.05 7.40 -5.90
N GLU A 38 -1.29 8.12 -7.00
CA GLU A 38 -0.64 9.40 -7.30
C GLU A 38 -0.83 10.43 -6.18
N ARG A 39 -2.07 10.61 -5.69
CA ARG A 39 -2.36 11.53 -4.58
C ARG A 39 -1.65 11.14 -3.29
N MET A 40 -1.58 9.84 -2.99
CA MET A 40 -0.93 9.34 -1.77
C MET A 40 0.59 9.43 -1.87
N GLU A 41 1.18 9.09 -3.01
CA GLU A 41 2.62 9.24 -3.25
C GLU A 41 3.05 10.70 -3.04
N ALA A 42 2.33 11.64 -3.66
CA ALA A 42 2.58 13.07 -3.52
C ALA A 42 2.38 13.63 -2.09
N ARG A 43 1.73 12.88 -1.20
CA ARG A 43 1.47 13.31 0.19
C ARG A 43 2.40 12.65 1.21
N TYR A 44 2.76 11.40 0.99
CA TYR A 44 3.43 10.56 1.99
C TYR A 44 4.87 10.23 1.63
N LEU A 45 5.28 10.33 0.37
CA LEU A 45 6.66 10.03 -0.06
C LEU A 45 7.54 11.28 -0.15
N MET A 46 7.47 12.15 0.86
CA MET A 46 8.33 13.35 0.94
C MET A 46 9.74 13.02 1.45
N ASN A 47 9.89 11.94 2.23
CA ASN A 47 11.18 11.48 2.74
C ASN A 47 11.87 10.61 1.66
N PRO A 48 13.07 10.98 1.18
CA PRO A 48 13.76 10.24 0.11
C PRO A 48 14.06 8.78 0.43
N ALA A 49 14.30 8.43 1.70
CA ALA A 49 14.58 7.05 2.10
C ALA A 49 13.33 6.17 2.04
N ILE A 50 12.18 6.74 2.42
CA ILE A 50 10.88 6.07 2.33
C ILE A 50 10.43 5.95 0.88
N ASP A 51 10.60 7.00 0.07
CA ASP A 51 10.31 6.96 -1.37
C ASP A 51 11.13 5.86 -2.07
N ALA A 52 12.46 5.85 -1.87
CA ALA A 52 13.32 4.82 -2.47
C ALA A 52 12.92 3.39 -2.06
N SER A 53 12.49 3.21 -0.80
CA SER A 53 12.01 1.90 -0.33
C SER A 53 10.67 1.51 -0.93
N TYR A 54 9.74 2.46 -1.02
CA TYR A 54 8.45 2.28 -1.68
C TYR A 54 8.62 1.94 -3.17
N ARG A 55 9.50 2.64 -3.90
CA ARG A 55 9.76 2.37 -5.32
C ARG A 55 10.28 0.95 -5.55
N ARG A 56 11.26 0.50 -4.75
CA ARG A 56 11.74 -0.90 -4.80
C ARG A 56 10.63 -1.91 -4.53
N LEU A 57 9.73 -1.61 -3.58
CA LEU A 57 8.60 -2.47 -3.28
C LEU A 57 7.58 -2.50 -4.43
N ALA A 58 7.32 -1.35 -5.06
CA ALA A 58 6.46 -1.25 -6.24
C ALA A 58 7.02 -2.04 -7.44
N ASP A 59 8.34 -1.97 -7.67
CA ASP A 59 9.01 -2.76 -8.71
C ASP A 59 8.86 -4.27 -8.45
N ARG A 60 8.96 -4.68 -7.17
CA ARG A 60 8.74 -6.07 -6.78
C ARG A 60 7.30 -6.52 -7.02
N PHE A 61 6.31 -5.69 -6.71
CA PHE A 61 4.91 -6.00 -7.04
C PHE A 61 4.72 -6.17 -8.55
N ALA A 62 5.35 -5.33 -9.37
CA ALA A 62 5.27 -5.45 -10.83
C ALA A 62 6.00 -6.69 -11.38
N ALA A 63 6.99 -7.22 -10.66
CA ALA A 63 7.65 -8.47 -11.01
C ALA A 63 6.85 -9.71 -10.56
N ASP A 64 6.20 -9.64 -9.40
CA ASP A 64 5.52 -10.77 -8.76
C ASP A 64 4.05 -10.92 -9.23
N LEU A 65 3.41 -9.86 -9.72
CA LEU A 65 2.00 -9.82 -10.12
C LEU A 65 1.84 -9.49 -11.61
N SER A 66 0.85 -10.11 -12.25
CA SER A 66 0.56 -9.90 -13.67
C SER A 66 -0.68 -9.02 -13.95
N ASP A 67 -1.58 -8.87 -12.97
CA ASP A 67 -2.77 -8.02 -13.10
C ASP A 67 -2.47 -6.59 -12.61
N GLU A 68 -2.66 -5.61 -13.49
CA GLU A 68 -2.44 -4.19 -13.20
C GLU A 68 -3.25 -3.69 -12.00
N ARG A 69 -4.47 -4.20 -11.82
CA ARG A 69 -5.31 -3.84 -10.68
C ARG A 69 -4.70 -4.33 -9.38
N ASP A 70 -4.16 -5.55 -9.35
CA ASP A 70 -3.59 -6.14 -8.15
C ASP A 70 -2.26 -5.46 -7.77
N ILE A 71 -1.50 -5.04 -8.78
CA ILE A 71 -0.31 -4.19 -8.59
C ILE A 71 -0.72 -2.86 -7.94
N LEU A 72 -1.74 -2.18 -8.47
CA LEU A 72 -2.21 -0.90 -7.94
C LEU A 72 -2.80 -1.03 -6.53
N LEU A 73 -3.56 -2.10 -6.25
CA LEU A 73 -4.08 -2.38 -4.91
C LEU A 73 -2.94 -2.59 -3.91
N SER A 74 -1.91 -3.35 -4.28
CA SER A 74 -0.75 -3.60 -3.43
C SER A 74 0.04 -2.30 -3.15
N ARG A 75 0.16 -1.41 -4.14
CA ARG A 75 0.73 -0.08 -3.97
C ARG A 75 -0.11 0.80 -3.03
N CYS A 76 -1.43 0.82 -3.19
CA CYS A 76 -2.33 1.53 -2.28
C CYS A 76 -2.19 1.03 -0.83
N ALA A 77 -2.14 -0.29 -0.62
CA ALA A 77 -1.96 -0.87 0.70
C ALA A 77 -0.61 -0.48 1.33
N ALA A 78 0.48 -0.50 0.56
CA ALA A 78 1.79 -0.04 1.03
C ALA A 78 1.77 1.45 1.42
N LEU A 79 1.10 2.30 0.64
CA LEU A 79 0.95 3.72 0.96
C LEU A 79 0.09 3.95 2.21
N MET A 80 -0.91 3.11 2.46
CA MET A 80 -1.69 3.15 3.70
C MET A 80 -0.85 2.77 4.92
N ALA A 81 0.02 1.76 4.81
CA ALA A 81 0.97 1.43 5.86
C ALA A 81 1.95 2.58 6.13
N ILE A 82 2.47 3.23 5.07
CA ILE A 82 3.34 4.41 5.22
C ILE A 82 2.60 5.57 5.90
N LYS A 83 1.35 5.82 5.52
CA LYS A 83 0.49 6.82 6.17
C LYS A 83 0.35 6.52 7.66
N PHE A 84 0.02 5.28 8.02
CA PHE A 84 -0.14 4.86 9.42
C PHE A 84 1.14 5.10 10.22
N LEU A 85 2.30 4.67 9.70
CA LEU A 85 3.58 4.84 10.39
C LEU A 85 3.96 6.33 10.55
N LYS A 86 3.64 7.16 9.57
CA LYS A 86 3.84 8.61 9.66
C LYS A 86 2.93 9.24 10.72
N GLU A 87 1.67 8.82 10.80
CA GLU A 87 0.72 9.29 11.80
C GLU A 87 1.10 8.84 13.22
N ASP A 88 1.76 7.68 13.34
CA ASP A 88 2.30 7.15 14.60
C ASP A 88 3.67 7.75 15.00
N GLY A 89 4.22 8.65 14.18
CA GLY A 89 5.49 9.35 14.45
C GLY A 89 6.75 8.49 14.28
N ALA A 90 6.66 7.39 13.53
CA ALA A 90 7.78 6.48 13.31
C ALA A 90 8.90 7.06 12.42
N PHE A 91 8.63 8.14 11.67
CA PHE A 91 9.61 8.88 10.85
C PHE A 91 9.08 10.24 10.37
#